data_AF-A0A034VVG4-F1
#
_entry.id   AF-A0A034VVG4-F1
#
_cell.length_a   1.000
_cell.length_b   1.000
_cell.length_c   1.000
_cell.angle_alpha   90.00
_cell.angle_beta   90.00
_cell.angle_gamma   90.00
#
_symmetry.space_group_name_H-M   'P 1'
#
loop_
_entity.id
_entity.type
_entity.pdbx_description
1 polymer ?
#
loop_
_entity_poly.entity_id
_entity_poly.type
_entity_poly.pdbx_seq_one_letter_code
_entity_poly.pdbx_strand_id
1 'polypeptide(L)'
;PSTAEANENIAKLSSGHVQMSFPSIENKNTITVDEILLKPGRLSRPKKVCVILRGPPGSGKSYVAKLIKEKELEMGGTNPRILSIDDYFLIENDYEERCPKTGKKIPKKEVLY
;
A
#
# COMPACT_ATOMS: atom_id res chain seq x y z
N PRO A 1 -18.90 -38.00 -8.46
CA PRO A 1 -19.50 -36.95 -9.33
C PRO A 1 -19.98 -35.77 -8.46
N SER A 2 -19.19 -34.70 -8.41
CA SER A 2 -19.52 -33.48 -7.67
C SER A 2 -20.40 -32.60 -8.55
N THR A 3 -21.68 -32.48 -8.23
CA THR A 3 -22.61 -31.54 -8.88
C THR A 3 -22.53 -30.20 -8.16
N ALA A 4 -21.63 -29.33 -8.62
CA ALA A 4 -21.65 -27.92 -8.27
C ALA A 4 -22.33 -27.17 -9.44
N GLU A 5 -23.56 -26.73 -9.23
CA GLU A 5 -24.25 -25.84 -10.17
C GLU A 5 -23.61 -24.45 -10.11
N ALA A 6 -23.33 -23.88 -11.29
CA ALA A 6 -22.83 -22.52 -11.41
C ALA A 6 -23.94 -21.53 -11.08
N ASN A 7 -23.72 -20.63 -10.11
CA ASN A 7 -24.65 -19.55 -9.83
C ASN A 7 -24.69 -18.58 -11.03
N GLU A 8 -25.77 -18.64 -11.82
CA GLU A 8 -26.00 -17.76 -12.98
C GLU A 8 -26.43 -16.32 -12.61
N ASN A 9 -26.48 -15.97 -11.33
CA ASN A 9 -26.79 -14.60 -10.89
C ASN A 9 -25.51 -13.77 -10.66
N ILE A 10 -24.76 -13.52 -11.73
CA ILE A 10 -23.96 -12.29 -11.79
C ILE A 10 -24.95 -11.17 -12.09
N ALA A 11 -25.62 -10.68 -11.04
CA ALA A 11 -26.34 -9.43 -11.12
C ALA A 11 -25.34 -8.39 -11.63
N LYS A 12 -25.60 -7.86 -12.83
CA LYS A 12 -24.92 -6.69 -13.38
C LYS A 12 -24.99 -5.59 -12.32
N LEU A 13 -23.91 -5.40 -11.58
CA LEU A 13 -23.81 -4.32 -10.62
C LEU A 13 -23.86 -3.03 -11.44
N SER A 14 -25.02 -2.38 -11.46
CA SER A 14 -25.18 -1.08 -12.06
C SER A 14 -24.18 -0.14 -11.38
N SER A 15 -23.40 0.59 -12.18
CA SER A 15 -22.42 1.61 -11.75
C SER A 15 -23.06 2.84 -11.07
N GLY A 16 -24.17 2.64 -10.35
CA GLY A 16 -24.89 3.65 -9.60
C GLY A 16 -24.85 3.28 -8.13
N HIS A 17 -24.26 4.18 -7.34
CA HIS A 17 -24.32 4.21 -5.88
C HIS A 17 -23.28 3.35 -5.13
N VAL A 18 -21.99 3.63 -5.37
CA VAL A 18 -21.06 3.73 -4.23
C VAL A 18 -21.54 4.93 -3.44
N GLN A 19 -22.14 4.71 -2.27
CA GLN A 19 -22.69 5.76 -1.42
C GLN A 19 -21.55 6.65 -0.92
N MET A 20 -21.27 7.72 -1.67
CA MET A 20 -20.39 8.80 -1.24
C MET A 20 -21.03 9.39 0.01
N SER A 21 -20.37 9.22 1.16
CA SER A 21 -20.78 9.90 2.37
C SER A 21 -20.67 11.40 2.13
N PHE A 22 -21.81 12.07 2.12
CA PHE A 22 -21.85 13.53 2.13
C PHE A 22 -21.17 14.00 3.42
N PRO A 23 -20.31 15.02 3.37
CA PRO A 23 -19.66 15.55 4.56
C PRO A 23 -20.73 16.19 5.45
N SER A 24 -21.25 15.42 6.41
CA SER A 24 -22.00 15.95 7.53
C SER A 24 -21.02 16.71 8.43
N ILE A 25 -21.49 17.83 8.98
CA ILE A 25 -20.72 18.81 9.78
C ILE A 25 -20.03 18.19 11.02
N GLU A 26 -20.33 16.93 11.34
CA GLU A 26 -19.74 16.12 12.41
C GLU A 26 -18.44 15.39 12.01
N ASN A 27 -18.11 15.25 10.71
CA ASN A 27 -16.92 14.53 10.22
C ASN A 27 -15.95 15.42 9.42
N LYS A 28 -15.33 16.41 10.07
CA LYS A 28 -14.41 17.37 9.41
C LYS A 28 -13.03 16.79 9.00
N ASN A 29 -12.74 15.53 9.32
CA ASN A 29 -11.39 14.96 9.16
C ASN A 29 -11.31 13.82 8.13
N THR A 30 -12.42 13.50 7.46
CA THR A 30 -12.44 12.48 6.40
C THR A 30 -12.54 13.19 5.05
N ILE A 31 -11.53 13.01 4.22
CA ILE A 31 -11.48 13.55 2.86
C ILE A 31 -11.15 12.44 1.88
N THR A 32 -11.62 12.59 0.66
CA THR A 32 -11.26 11.64 -0.41
C THR A 32 -9.81 11.85 -0.84
N VAL A 33 -9.17 10.79 -1.36
CA VAL A 33 -7.80 10.90 -1.88
C VAL A 33 -7.73 11.86 -3.07
N ASP A 34 -8.80 11.92 -3.87
CA ASP A 34 -8.90 12.78 -5.05
C ASP A 34 -8.87 14.27 -4.68
N GLU A 35 -9.47 14.66 -3.56
CA GLU A 35 -9.38 16.03 -3.04
C GLU A 35 -7.95 16.43 -2.70
N ILE A 36 -7.09 15.46 -2.33
CA ILE A 36 -5.67 15.74 -2.07
C ILE A 36 -4.88 15.73 -3.38
N LEU A 37 -5.08 14.73 -4.25
CA LEU A 37 -4.22 14.51 -5.41
C LEU A 37 -4.57 15.40 -6.61
N LEU A 38 -5.86 15.70 -6.80
CA LEU A 38 -6.40 16.39 -7.96
C LEU A 38 -6.76 17.86 -7.65
N LYS A 39 -6.89 18.68 -8.70
CA LYS A 39 -7.37 20.05 -8.56
C LYS A 39 -8.89 20.05 -8.28
N PRO A 40 -9.40 20.98 -7.46
CA PRO A 40 -8.72 22.13 -6.88
C PRO A 40 -7.99 21.85 -5.56
N GLY A 41 -8.28 20.77 -4.84
CA GLY A 41 -7.75 20.57 -3.48
C GLY A 41 -6.23 20.36 -3.42
N ARG A 42 -5.61 19.87 -4.50
CA ARG A 42 -4.14 19.90 -4.70
C ARG A 42 -3.54 21.30 -4.58
N LEU A 43 -4.29 22.35 -4.92
CA LEU A 43 -3.82 23.75 -4.86
C LEU A 43 -3.91 24.32 -3.44
N SER A 44 -4.86 23.86 -2.63
CA SER A 44 -5.07 24.33 -1.26
C SER A 44 -4.31 23.51 -0.22
N ARG A 45 -3.91 22.27 -0.53
CA ARG A 45 -3.14 21.41 0.39
C ARG A 45 -1.72 21.95 0.64
N PRO A 46 -1.11 21.62 1.79
CA PRO A 46 0.31 21.91 2.03
C PRO A 46 1.23 21.31 0.96
N LYS A 47 2.35 22.00 0.67
CA LYS A 47 3.33 21.55 -0.34
C LYS A 47 3.96 20.18 -0.03
N LYS A 48 4.09 19.84 1.25
CA LYS A 48 4.64 18.55 1.71
C LYS A 48 3.55 17.79 2.45
N VAL A 49 3.26 16.58 1.99
CA VAL A 49 2.27 15.68 2.58
C VAL A 49 2.93 14.33 2.85
N CYS A 50 2.57 13.70 3.97
CA CYS A 50 2.92 12.32 4.29
C CYS A 50 1.64 11.51 4.37
N VAL A 51 1.59 10.37 3.68
CA VAL A 51 0.45 9.44 3.69
C VAL A 51 0.91 8.15 4.37
N ILE A 52 0.18 7.74 5.41
CA ILE A 52 0.44 6.50 6.15
C ILE A 52 -0.68 5.51 5.80
N LEU A 53 -0.33 4.45 5.07
CA LEU A 53 -1.26 3.38 4.74
C LEU A 53 -1.21 2.30 5.82
N ARG A 54 -2.34 2.05 6.48
CA ARG A 54 -2.48 1.02 7.52
C ARG A 54 -3.47 -0.05 7.06
N GLY A 55 -3.21 -1.29 7.43
CA GLY A 55 -4.05 -2.44 7.05
C GLY A 55 -3.32 -3.77 7.25
N PRO A 56 -4.06 -4.90 7.30
CA PRO A 56 -3.47 -6.22 7.50
C PRO A 56 -2.47 -6.60 6.38
N PRO A 57 -1.60 -7.59 6.59
CA PRO A 57 -0.74 -8.10 5.53
C PRO A 57 -1.60 -8.61 4.36
N GLY A 58 -1.14 -8.37 3.12
CA GLY A 58 -1.90 -8.73 1.91
C GLY A 58 -3.04 -7.77 1.53
N SER A 59 -3.34 -6.73 2.33
CA SER A 59 -4.44 -5.79 2.03
C SER A 59 -4.18 -4.81 0.86
N GLY A 60 -3.09 -5.00 0.11
CA GLY A 60 -2.77 -4.15 -1.05
C GLY A 60 -2.19 -2.77 -0.74
N LYS A 61 -1.67 -2.51 0.46
CA LYS A 61 -1.05 -1.21 0.83
C LYS A 61 -0.02 -0.74 -0.21
N SER A 62 0.91 -1.61 -0.58
CA SER A 62 1.96 -1.29 -1.57
C SER A 62 1.38 -1.01 -2.95
N TYR A 63 0.28 -1.66 -3.32
CA TYR A 63 -0.43 -1.39 -4.57
C TYR A 63 -1.05 0.01 -4.56
N VAL A 64 -1.77 0.37 -3.49
CA VAL A 64 -2.36 1.72 -3.33
C VAL A 64 -1.27 2.79 -3.29
N ALA A 65 -0.15 2.56 -2.61
CA ALA A 65 0.99 3.49 -2.60
C ALA A 65 1.52 3.76 -4.01
N LYS A 66 1.61 2.71 -4.84
CA LYS A 66 2.02 2.84 -6.25
C LYS A 66 1.03 3.69 -7.05
N LEU A 67 -0.27 3.47 -6.90
CA LEU A 67 -1.30 4.26 -7.58
C LEU A 67 -1.26 5.74 -7.17
N ILE A 68 -1.11 6.02 -5.87
CA ILE A 68 -0.97 7.40 -5.37
C ILE A 68 0.26 8.07 -5.98
N LYS A 69 1.39 7.37 -6.06
CA LYS A 69 2.62 7.86 -6.69
C LYS A 69 2.41 8.17 -8.18
N GLU A 70 1.78 7.27 -8.93
CA GLU A 70 1.50 7.46 -10.35
C GLU A 70 0.62 8.69 -10.56
N LYS A 71 -0.46 8.84 -9.77
CA LYS A 71 -1.34 10.01 -9.84
C LYS A 71 -0.67 11.32 -9.43
N GLU A 72 0.19 11.30 -8.42
CA GLU A 72 0.94 12.49 -8.02
C GLU A 72 1.91 12.94 -9.13
N LEU A 73 2.53 11.99 -9.84
CA LEU A 73 3.44 12.26 -10.96
C LEU A 73 2.68 12.75 -12.22
N GLU A 74 1.54 12.14 -12.55
CA GLU A 74 0.65 12.61 -13.64
C GLU A 74 0.26 14.08 -13.47
N MET A 75 0.04 14.50 -12.22
CA MET A 75 -0.31 15.88 -11.87
C MET A 75 0.90 16.82 -11.79
N GLY A 76 2.07 16.41 -12.29
CA GLY A 76 3.30 17.19 -12.35
C GLY A 76 3.97 17.38 -10.98
N GLY A 77 3.66 16.54 -9.99
CA GLY A 77 4.31 16.56 -8.69
C GLY A 77 5.74 16.02 -8.71
N THR A 78 6.49 16.31 -7.66
CA THR A 78 7.79 15.65 -7.44
C THR A 78 7.58 14.18 -7.16
N ASN A 79 8.44 13.31 -7.69
CA ASN A 79 8.39 11.86 -7.45
C ASN A 79 8.33 11.53 -5.94
N PRO A 80 7.21 11.00 -5.43
CA PRO A 80 7.06 10.69 -4.00
C PRO A 80 7.99 9.57 -3.55
N ARG A 81 8.54 9.71 -2.34
CA ARG A 81 9.30 8.65 -1.68
C ARG A 81 8.33 7.63 -1.10
N ILE A 82 8.52 6.36 -1.44
CA ILE A 82 7.80 5.24 -0.83
C ILE A 82 8.75 4.58 0.17
N LEU A 83 8.29 4.46 1.41
CA LEU A 83 9.02 3.80 2.49
C LEU A 83 8.13 2.67 3.02
N SER A 84 8.70 1.48 3.21
CA SER A 84 8.03 0.39 3.92
C SER A 84 8.56 0.34 5.35
N ILE A 85 7.65 0.16 6.32
CA ILE A 85 8.07 -0.09 7.70
C ILE A 85 8.72 -1.47 7.84
N ASP A 86 8.30 -2.42 7.00
CA ASP A 86 8.81 -3.79 6.99
C ASP A 86 10.32 -3.84 6.70
N ASP A 87 10.83 -2.90 5.89
CA ASP A 87 12.25 -2.79 5.53
C ASP A 87 13.14 -2.42 6.74
N TYR A 88 12.57 -1.82 7.80
CA TYR A 88 13.32 -1.48 9.01
C TYR A 88 13.40 -2.63 10.02
N PHE A 89 12.47 -3.58 9.94
CA PHE A 89 12.45 -4.75 10.81
C PHE A 89 13.14 -5.96 10.18
N LEU A 90 13.15 -6.08 8.85
CA LEU A 90 13.92 -7.12 8.17
C LEU A 90 15.40 -6.73 8.09
N ILE A 91 16.21 -7.22 9.02
CA ILE A 91 17.67 -7.14 8.93
C ILE A 91 18.18 -8.49 8.42
N GLU A 92 18.64 -8.53 7.16
CA GLU A 92 19.44 -9.65 6.66
C GLU A 92 20.86 -9.52 7.24
N ASN A 93 21.19 -10.39 8.20
CA ASN A 93 22.58 -10.52 8.66
C ASN A 93 23.26 -11.63 7.87
N ASP A 94 24.27 -11.25 7.09
CA ASP A 94 25.24 -12.18 6.52
C ASP A 94 26.30 -12.48 7.59
N TYR A 95 26.35 -13.72 8.08
CA TYR A 95 27.44 -14.17 8.94
C TYR A 95 28.18 -15.36 8.35
N GLU A 96 29.50 -15.39 8.55
CA GLU A 96 30.33 -16.51 8.15
C GLU A 96 30.43 -17.51 9.31
N GLU A 97 29.77 -18.66 9.20
CA GLU A 97 29.96 -19.74 10.18
C GLU A 97 31.16 -20.61 9.76
N ARG A 98 32.10 -20.81 10.67
CA ARG A 98 33.20 -21.77 10.44
C ARG A 98 32.69 -23.18 10.70
N CYS A 99 32.70 -24.01 9.66
CA CYS A 99 32.29 -25.39 9.75
C CYS A 99 33.21 -26.17 10.73
N PRO A 100 32.69 -26.74 11.84
CA PRO A 100 33.52 -27.39 12.86
C PRO A 100 34.31 -28.61 12.35
N LYS A 101 33.81 -29.25 11.27
CA LYS A 101 34.39 -30.46 10.68
C LYS A 101 35.42 -30.19 9.57
N THR A 102 35.33 -29.04 8.90
CA THR A 102 36.12 -28.78 7.68
C THR A 102 36.89 -27.46 7.72
N GLY A 103 36.68 -26.61 8.75
CA GLY A 103 37.32 -25.30 8.91
C GLY A 103 36.93 -24.26 7.86
N LYS A 104 36.13 -24.65 6.85
CA LYS A 104 35.68 -23.77 5.78
C LYS A 104 34.67 -22.76 6.31
N LYS A 105 34.80 -21.52 5.87
CA LYS A 105 33.81 -20.46 6.06
C LYS A 105 32.60 -20.79 5.19
N ILE A 106 31.43 -20.91 5.80
CA ILE A 106 30.16 -21.13 5.11
C ILE A 106 29.35 -19.84 5.28
N PRO A 107 28.99 -19.13 4.20
CA PRO A 107 28.10 -17.99 4.30
C PRO A 107 26.72 -18.48 4.74
N LYS A 108 26.20 -17.92 5.83
CA LYS A 108 24.84 -18.12 6.29
C LYS A 108 24.09 -16.80 6.30
N LYS A 109 22.83 -16.88 5.90
CA LYS A 109 21.87 -15.78 5.98
C LYS A 109 20.90 -16.07 7.11
N GLU A 110 20.86 -15.19 8.10
CA GLU A 110 19.77 -15.17 9.07
C GLU A 110 18.94 -13.90 8.87
N VAL A 111 17.62 -14.10 8.83
CA VAL A 111 16.65 -13.01 8.89
C VAL A 111 16.33 -12.81 10.36
N LEU A 112 16.77 -11.68 10.93
CA LEU A 112 16.32 -11.26 12.25
C LEU A 112 14.99 -10.53 12.10
N TYR A 113 14.03 -10.87 12.96
CA TYR A 113 12.71 -10.25 13.06
C TYR A 113 12.65 -9.28 14.24
#